data_AF-X1MFH0-F1
#
_entry.id   AF-X1MFH0-F1
#
_cell.length_a   1.000
_cell.length_b   1.000
_cell.length_c   1.000
_cell.angle_alpha   90.00
_cell.angle_beta   90.00
_cell.angle_gamma   90.00
#
_symmetry.space_group_name_H-M   'P 1'
#
loop_
_entity.id
_entity.type
_entity.pdbx_description
1 polymer ?
#
loop_
_entity_poly.entity_id
_entity_poly.type
_entity_poly.pdbx_seq_one_letter_code
_entity_poly.pdbx_strand_id
1 'polypeptide(L)'
;MLLQGNCVKHVLGETSLSLEAKSGVSFLIRRISCKAHEDDEYLVLRTDRKTVGVYRTFGRAGNHLGCIGSRIFALNLMEFLASKGVNVSIPIGEGQTFSIDSIDEETEIVVEFDRYSAGDILPTMPNGSESKEYTFPQYMTSSAALAAEGDLLLDVSLSPS
;
A
#
# COMPACT_ATOMS: atom_id res chain seq x y z
N MET A 1 23.54 -1.87 5.10
CA MET A 1 23.81 -2.87 4.06
C MET A 1 22.54 -3.63 3.67
N LEU A 2 22.33 -3.90 2.38
CA LEU A 2 21.30 -4.85 1.93
C LEU A 2 21.64 -6.25 2.44
N LEU A 3 20.70 -6.88 3.15
CA LEU A 3 20.83 -8.26 3.64
C LEU A 3 20.23 -9.25 2.64
N GLN A 4 19.04 -8.96 2.11
CA GLN A 4 18.35 -9.81 1.16
C GLN A 4 17.40 -8.98 0.31
N GLY A 5 17.55 -9.04 -1.02
CA GLY A 5 16.60 -8.43 -1.95
C GLY A 5 15.48 -9.40 -2.34
N ASN A 6 14.40 -8.86 -2.89
CA ASN A 6 13.26 -9.61 -3.45
C ASN A 6 12.62 -10.58 -2.45
N CYS A 7 12.51 -10.19 -1.19
CA CYS A 7 11.72 -10.92 -0.21
C CYS A 7 10.24 -10.77 -0.53
N VAL A 8 9.46 -11.81 -0.22
CA VAL A 8 8.03 -11.85 -0.46
C VAL A 8 7.32 -12.28 0.81
N LYS A 9 6.28 -11.53 1.19
CA LYS A 9 5.29 -11.95 2.17
C LYS A 9 3.97 -12.15 1.43
N HIS A 10 3.44 -13.36 1.50
CA HIS A 10 2.18 -13.75 0.87
C HIS A 10 1.16 -14.13 1.94
N VAL A 11 -0.09 -13.75 1.71
CA VAL A 11 -1.24 -14.00 2.58
C VAL A 11 -2.47 -14.29 1.72
N LEU A 12 -3.23 -15.31 2.11
CA LEU A 12 -4.54 -15.71 1.58
C LEU A 12 -5.33 -16.33 2.72
N GLY A 13 -6.63 -16.01 2.88
CA GLY A 13 -7.44 -16.57 3.96
C GLY A 13 -7.25 -15.90 5.32
N GLU A 14 -6.57 -14.76 5.36
CA GLU A 14 -6.36 -13.99 6.60
C GLU A 14 -7.08 -12.66 6.49
N THR A 15 -7.56 -12.14 7.62
CA THR A 15 -8.25 -10.84 7.69
C THR A 15 -7.31 -9.65 7.88
N SER A 16 -6.00 -9.92 7.96
CA SER A 16 -4.96 -8.90 8.03
C SER A 16 -3.60 -9.44 7.58
N LEU A 17 -2.74 -8.55 7.10
CA LEU A 17 -1.33 -8.82 6.86
C LEU A 17 -0.48 -8.01 7.83
N SER A 18 0.48 -8.66 8.49
CA SER A 18 1.48 -7.98 9.31
C SER A 18 2.91 -8.40 8.95
N LEU A 19 3.81 -7.43 8.98
CA LEU A 19 5.25 -7.60 8.75
C LEU A 19 6.03 -6.71 9.72
N GLU A 20 6.63 -7.34 10.73
CA GLU A 20 7.39 -6.66 11.78
C GLU A 20 8.90 -6.68 11.46
N ALA A 21 9.51 -5.49 11.48
CA ALA A 21 10.96 -5.32 11.41
C ALA A 21 11.58 -5.57 12.79
N LYS A 22 11.92 -6.83 13.06
CA LYS A 22 12.58 -7.24 14.32
C LYS A 22 13.93 -6.54 14.53
N SER A 23 14.46 -6.65 15.75
CA SER A 23 15.75 -6.02 16.05
C SER A 23 16.86 -6.46 15.11
N GLY A 24 17.69 -5.49 14.69
CA GLY A 24 18.79 -5.68 13.77
C GLY A 24 18.42 -5.64 12.28
N VAL A 25 17.13 -5.50 11.93
CA VAL A 25 16.68 -5.42 10.52
C VAL A 25 15.73 -4.25 10.26
N SER A 26 15.73 -3.79 9.01
CA SER A 26 14.79 -2.80 8.49
C SER A 26 14.30 -3.25 7.10
N PHE A 27 13.14 -2.78 6.64
CA PHE A 27 12.53 -3.20 5.37
C PHE A 27 12.20 -2.03 4.46
N LEU A 28 12.33 -2.23 3.15
CA LEU A 28 11.80 -1.33 2.14
C LEU A 28 10.79 -2.08 1.27
N ILE A 29 9.51 -1.71 1.38
CA ILE A 29 8.45 -2.27 0.55
C ILE A 29 8.51 -1.59 -0.81
N ARG A 30 8.67 -2.38 -1.87
CA ARG A 30 8.80 -1.87 -3.25
C ARG A 30 7.54 -2.06 -4.07
N ARG A 31 6.79 -3.12 -3.78
CA ARG A 31 5.59 -3.45 -4.55
C ARG A 31 4.62 -4.24 -3.70
N ILE A 32 3.33 -3.96 -3.89
CA ILE A 32 2.23 -4.73 -3.31
C ILE A 32 1.34 -5.15 -4.47
N SER A 33 1.01 -6.43 -4.57
CA SER A 33 0.01 -6.96 -5.49
C SER A 33 -1.16 -7.50 -4.68
N CYS A 34 -2.37 -7.32 -5.19
CA CYS A 34 -3.60 -7.73 -4.51
C CYS A 34 -4.57 -8.35 -5.51
N LYS A 35 -5.14 -9.49 -5.18
CA LYS A 35 -6.37 -10.00 -5.80
C LYS A 35 -7.49 -9.83 -4.78
N ALA A 36 -8.17 -8.69 -4.86
CA ALA A 36 -9.20 -8.31 -3.90
C ALA A 36 -10.54 -9.00 -4.17
N HIS A 37 -11.26 -9.28 -3.09
CA HIS A 37 -12.70 -9.50 -3.05
C HIS A 37 -13.46 -8.20 -3.39
N GLU A 38 -14.75 -8.30 -3.73
CA GLU A 38 -15.55 -7.14 -4.16
C GLU A 38 -15.85 -6.13 -3.05
N ASP A 39 -15.82 -6.59 -1.79
CA ASP A 39 -16.02 -5.73 -0.62
C ASP A 39 -14.76 -4.93 -0.24
N ASP A 40 -13.59 -5.32 -0.74
CA ASP A 40 -12.30 -4.66 -0.46
C ASP A 40 -12.01 -3.57 -1.51
N GLU A 41 -12.79 -2.49 -1.47
CA GLU A 41 -12.61 -1.37 -2.41
C GLU A 41 -11.25 -0.69 -2.29
N TYR A 42 -10.70 -0.59 -1.09
CA TYR A 42 -9.41 0.05 -0.81
C TYR A 42 -8.58 -0.75 0.20
N LEU A 43 -7.29 -0.89 -0.09
CA LEU A 43 -6.31 -1.30 0.90
C LEU A 43 -5.66 -0.09 1.57
N VAL A 44 -5.76 -0.06 2.89
CA VAL A 44 -5.11 0.96 3.73
C VAL A 44 -3.81 0.39 4.28
N LEU A 45 -2.70 1.02 3.90
CA LEU A 45 -1.36 0.62 4.30
C LEU A 45 -0.96 1.39 5.55
N ARG A 46 -0.56 0.66 6.59
CA ARG A 46 -0.19 1.26 7.87
C ARG A 46 1.21 0.88 8.31
N THR A 47 1.84 1.78 9.05
CA THR A 47 3.07 1.53 9.79
C THR A 47 2.91 2.07 11.20
N ASP A 48 3.00 1.22 12.22
CA ASP A 48 2.75 1.57 13.64
C ASP A 48 1.47 2.40 13.85
N ARG A 49 0.37 2.01 13.18
CA ARG A 49 -0.96 2.65 13.17
C ARG A 49 -1.08 3.96 12.38
N LYS A 50 0.00 4.51 11.83
CA LYS A 50 -0.09 5.65 10.91
C LYS A 50 -0.42 5.16 9.51
N THR A 51 -1.32 5.85 8.83
CA THR A 51 -1.61 5.54 7.42
C THR A 51 -0.48 6.09 6.58
N VAL A 52 0.18 5.24 5.79
CA VAL A 52 1.30 5.64 4.92
C VAL A 52 0.92 5.63 3.44
N GLY A 53 -0.20 4.99 3.10
CA GLY A 53 -0.73 5.00 1.75
C GLY A 53 -2.09 4.31 1.67
N VAL A 54 -2.83 4.62 0.61
CA VAL A 54 -4.08 3.93 0.28
C VAL A 54 -4.08 3.63 -1.21
N TYR A 55 -4.53 2.43 -1.58
CA TYR A 55 -4.67 2.02 -2.96
C TYR A 55 -6.04 1.41 -3.20
N ARG A 56 -6.69 1.79 -4.31
CA ARG A 56 -7.94 1.17 -4.74
C ARG A 56 -7.66 -0.24 -5.27
N THR A 57 -8.47 -1.20 -4.84
CA THR A 57 -8.35 -2.60 -5.20
C THR A 57 -9.60 -3.20 -5.83
N PHE A 58 -10.76 -2.56 -5.69
CA PHE A 58 -11.99 -2.94 -6.38
C PHE A 58 -12.80 -1.71 -6.84
N GLY A 59 -13.84 -1.93 -7.65
CA GLY A 59 -14.78 -0.92 -8.13
C GLY A 59 -14.56 -0.49 -9.58
N ARG A 60 -15.22 0.59 -10.00
CA ARG A 60 -15.35 1.00 -11.42
C ARG A 60 -14.02 1.32 -12.12
N ALA A 61 -12.99 1.74 -11.38
CA ALA A 61 -11.65 1.99 -11.93
C ALA A 61 -10.71 0.78 -11.85
N GLY A 62 -11.22 -0.35 -11.35
CA GLY A 62 -10.46 -1.58 -11.19
C GLY A 62 -9.46 -1.53 -10.04
N ASN A 63 -8.50 -2.45 -10.11
CA ASN A 63 -7.49 -2.67 -9.08
C ASN A 63 -6.17 -2.00 -9.47
N HIS A 64 -5.70 -1.05 -8.67
CA HIS A 64 -4.45 -0.32 -8.92
C HIS A 64 -3.19 -1.12 -8.57
N LEU A 65 -3.29 -2.11 -7.68
CA LEU A 65 -2.15 -2.94 -7.29
C LEU A 65 -1.97 -4.11 -8.25
N GLY A 66 -3.01 -4.45 -9.01
CA GLY A 66 -3.01 -5.60 -9.90
C GLY A 66 -2.86 -6.92 -9.15
N CYS A 67 -3.19 -8.03 -9.81
CA CYS A 67 -2.95 -9.36 -9.28
C CYS A 67 -1.90 -10.09 -10.13
N ILE A 68 -1.18 -11.00 -9.48
CA ILE A 68 -0.26 -11.92 -10.16
C ILE A 68 -1.03 -13.23 -10.33
N GLY A 69 -1.55 -13.47 -11.53
CA GLY A 69 -2.26 -14.70 -11.87
C GLY A 69 -1.68 -15.36 -13.11
N SER A 70 -1.89 -16.67 -13.27
CA SER A 70 -1.39 -17.45 -14.41
C SER A 70 -1.85 -16.94 -15.79
N ARG A 71 -2.88 -16.09 -15.85
CA ARG A 71 -3.43 -15.49 -17.08
C ARG A 71 -3.72 -13.99 -16.95
N ILE A 72 -3.37 -13.37 -15.83
CA ILE A 72 -3.64 -11.97 -15.54
C ILE A 72 -2.34 -11.33 -15.10
N PHE A 73 -1.78 -10.49 -15.96
CA PHE A 73 -0.74 -9.54 -15.61
C PHE A 73 -1.39 -8.16 -15.64
N ALA A 74 -1.94 -7.76 -14.49
CA ALA A 74 -2.50 -6.43 -14.35
C ALA A 74 -1.37 -5.43 -14.08
N LEU A 75 -1.47 -4.24 -14.68
CA LEU A 75 -0.58 -3.13 -14.40
C LEU A 75 -0.62 -2.81 -12.91
N ASN A 76 0.56 -2.74 -12.28
CA ASN A 76 0.71 -2.32 -10.91
C ASN A 76 1.08 -0.83 -10.89
N LEU A 77 0.26 -0.01 -10.23
CA LEU A 77 0.45 1.43 -10.17
C LEU A 77 1.75 1.79 -9.44
N MET A 78 2.12 1.07 -8.39
CA MET A 78 3.37 1.35 -7.67
C MET A 78 4.57 1.14 -8.57
N GLU A 79 4.58 0.03 -9.31
CA GLU A 79 5.63 -0.29 -10.28
C GLU A 79 5.67 0.71 -11.43
N PHE A 80 4.51 1.09 -11.96
CA PHE A 80 4.41 2.11 -13.00
C PHE A 80 4.98 3.46 -12.53
N LEU A 81 4.56 3.94 -11.36
CA LEU A 81 5.04 5.20 -10.78
C LEU A 81 6.55 5.15 -10.50
N ALA A 82 7.04 4.05 -9.93
CA ALA A 82 8.47 3.85 -9.70
C ALA A 82 9.27 3.86 -11.03
N SER A 83 8.74 3.25 -12.10
CA SER A 83 9.37 3.28 -13.43
C SER A 83 9.46 4.69 -14.04
N LYS A 84 8.62 5.61 -13.56
CA LYS A 84 8.62 7.04 -13.92
C LYS A 84 9.43 7.90 -12.95
N GLY A 85 10.12 7.30 -11.99
CA GLY A 85 10.94 8.00 -11.00
C GLY A 85 10.14 8.60 -9.83
N VAL A 86 8.87 8.24 -9.68
CA VAL A 86 8.04 8.68 -8.55
C VAL A 86 8.22 7.69 -7.41
N ASN A 87 8.72 8.16 -6.26
CA ASN A 87 8.96 7.30 -5.12
C ASN A 87 7.65 7.00 -4.36
N VAL A 88 7.20 5.76 -4.48
CA VAL A 88 6.05 5.20 -3.75
C VAL A 88 6.44 4.03 -2.84
N SER A 89 7.74 3.82 -2.65
CA SER A 89 8.24 2.82 -1.71
C SER A 89 7.93 3.21 -0.28
N ILE A 90 7.76 2.20 0.59
CA ILE A 90 7.38 2.41 1.99
C ILE A 90 8.53 1.90 2.88
N PRO A 91 9.25 2.79 3.57
CA PRO A 91 10.33 2.43 4.47
C PRO A 91 9.78 2.04 5.85
N ILE A 92 10.24 0.89 6.36
CA ILE A 92 9.86 0.34 7.67
C ILE A 92 11.13 0.25 8.52
N GLY A 93 11.22 1.10 9.53
CA GLY A 93 12.35 1.14 10.46
C GLY A 93 12.39 -0.08 11.38
N GLU A 94 13.53 -0.30 12.04
CA GLU A 94 13.65 -1.29 13.11
C GLU A 94 12.62 -1.04 14.21
N GLY A 95 11.97 -2.11 14.69
CA GLY A 95 10.94 -2.06 15.71
C GLY A 95 9.55 -1.67 15.21
N GLN A 96 9.42 -1.33 13.93
CA GLN A 96 8.14 -0.95 13.34
C GLN A 96 7.42 -2.15 12.71
N THR A 97 6.09 -2.09 12.71
CA THR A 97 5.24 -3.07 12.04
C THR A 97 4.50 -2.43 10.88
N PHE A 98 4.66 -3.01 9.70
CA PHE A 98 3.81 -2.75 8.55
C PHE A 98 2.55 -3.62 8.65
N SER A 99 1.37 -3.03 8.44
CA SER A 99 0.12 -3.78 8.36
C SER A 99 -0.79 -3.33 7.22
N ILE A 100 -1.61 -4.27 6.77
CA ILE A 100 -2.78 -4.04 5.92
C ILE A 100 -3.95 -4.64 6.68
N ASP A 101 -4.84 -3.79 7.14
CA ASP A 101 -5.96 -4.19 7.99
C ASP A 101 -7.23 -4.37 7.16
N SER A 102 -8.17 -5.17 7.69
CA SER A 102 -9.54 -5.29 7.18
C SER A 102 -9.59 -5.75 5.73
N ILE A 103 -9.09 -6.97 5.51
CA ILE A 103 -9.21 -7.65 4.23
C ILE A 103 -10.22 -8.80 4.37
N ASP A 104 -10.98 -9.03 3.32
CA ASP A 104 -11.80 -10.22 3.18
C ASP A 104 -10.90 -11.48 3.16
N GLU A 105 -11.42 -12.61 3.64
CA GLU A 105 -10.66 -13.86 3.68
C GLU A 105 -10.33 -14.40 2.28
N GLU A 106 -11.11 -14.04 1.25
CA GLU A 106 -10.84 -14.40 -0.14
C GLU A 106 -9.80 -13.49 -0.81
N THR A 107 -9.41 -12.40 -0.15
CA THR A 107 -8.42 -11.45 -0.68
C THR A 107 -7.01 -12.02 -0.55
N GLU A 108 -6.29 -12.04 -1.68
CA GLU A 108 -4.91 -12.49 -1.76
C GLU A 108 -3.97 -11.30 -1.85
N ILE A 109 -2.97 -11.23 -0.95
CA ILE A 109 -1.99 -10.13 -0.94
C ILE A 109 -0.58 -10.67 -1.01
N VAL A 110 0.22 -10.04 -1.88
CA VAL A 110 1.65 -10.29 -2.04
C VAL A 110 2.40 -8.97 -1.81
N VAL A 111 3.23 -8.91 -0.78
CA VAL A 111 4.12 -7.79 -0.49
C VAL A 111 5.54 -8.16 -0.87
N GLU A 112 6.12 -7.42 -1.80
CA GLU A 112 7.52 -7.55 -2.21
C GLU A 112 8.35 -6.44 -1.52
N PHE A 113 9.40 -6.87 -0.82
CA PHE A 113 10.24 -5.98 -0.03
C PHE A 113 11.71 -6.42 -0.05
N ASP A 114 12.59 -5.51 0.30
CA ASP A 114 14.01 -5.80 0.51
C ASP A 114 14.33 -5.64 2.00
N ARG A 115 15.21 -6.52 2.51
CA ARG A 115 15.70 -6.52 3.89
C ARG A 115 17.06 -5.85 3.96
N TYR A 116 17.18 -4.89 4.85
CA TYR A 116 18.41 -4.17 5.14
C TYR A 116 18.82 -4.36 6.61
N SER A 117 20.05 -3.98 6.93
CA SER A 117 20.49 -3.88 8.32
C SER A 117 19.71 -2.77 9.04
N ALA A 118 19.66 -2.86 10.37
CA ALA A 118 19.13 -1.77 11.17
C ALA A 118 19.84 -0.44 10.85
N GLY A 119 19.06 0.65 10.74
CA GLY A 119 19.56 2.00 10.49
C GLY A 119 19.75 2.38 9.01
N ASP A 120 19.69 1.44 8.06
CA ASP A 120 19.75 1.78 6.64
C ASP A 120 18.42 2.33 6.11
N ILE A 121 17.32 1.72 6.51
CA ILE A 121 15.98 2.20 6.21
C ILE A 121 15.42 2.81 7.49
N LEU A 122 15.08 4.10 7.41
CA LEU A 122 14.68 4.90 8.56
C LEU A 122 13.21 5.33 8.44
N PRO A 123 12.48 5.46 9.57
CA PRO A 123 11.09 5.91 9.57
C PRO A 123 10.92 7.35 9.06
N THR A 124 12.00 8.13 9.03
CA THR A 124 12.03 9.53 8.60
C THR A 124 12.25 9.71 7.10
N MET A 125 12.56 8.64 6.37
CA MET A 125 12.68 8.67 4.91
C MET A 125 11.33 9.04 4.26
N PRO A 126 11.32 9.52 3.00
CA PRO A 126 10.06 9.79 2.30
C PRO A 126 9.10 8.60 2.35
N ASN A 127 7.81 8.87 2.58
CA ASN A 127 6.74 7.88 2.81
C ASN A 127 6.88 7.01 4.08
N GLY A 128 7.87 7.27 4.92
CA GLY A 128 8.01 6.63 6.22
C GLY A 128 7.01 7.17 7.24
N SER A 129 6.77 6.39 8.30
CA SER A 129 5.81 6.71 9.36
C SER A 129 6.14 8.01 10.14
N GLU A 130 7.39 8.43 10.18
CA GLU A 130 7.83 9.69 10.81
C GLU A 130 8.24 10.74 9.78
N SER A 131 7.92 10.50 8.51
CA SER A 131 8.22 11.45 7.44
C SER A 131 7.33 12.68 7.50
N LYS A 132 7.85 13.76 6.92
CA LYS A 132 7.07 14.97 6.59
C LYS A 132 6.71 15.03 5.12
N GLU A 133 7.21 14.07 4.33
CA GLU A 133 7.05 14.03 2.88
C GLU A 133 6.37 12.71 2.51
N TYR A 134 5.17 12.81 1.94
CA TYR A 134 4.39 11.66 1.49
C TYR A 134 4.00 11.84 0.02
N THR A 135 4.20 10.80 -0.76
CA THR A 135 3.74 10.66 -2.13
C THR A 135 2.69 9.56 -2.15
N PHE A 136 1.43 9.95 -2.36
CA PHE A 136 0.31 9.01 -2.36
C PHE A 136 -0.73 9.40 -3.41
N PRO A 137 -1.46 8.43 -3.98
CA PRO A 137 -2.66 8.71 -4.76
C PRO A 137 -3.74 9.28 -3.84
N GLN A 138 -4.27 10.46 -4.18
CA GLN A 138 -5.39 11.05 -3.46
C GLN A 138 -6.71 10.61 -4.11
N TYR A 139 -7.60 10.02 -3.30
CA TYR A 139 -8.96 9.70 -3.72
C TYR A 139 -9.92 10.69 -3.10
N MET A 140 -10.83 11.22 -3.92
CA MET A 140 -11.86 12.14 -3.48
C MET A 140 -13.23 11.67 -3.95
N THR A 141 -14.24 11.86 -3.10
CA THR A 141 -15.65 11.62 -3.41
C THR A 141 -16.47 12.82 -2.94
N SER A 142 -17.71 12.90 -3.43
CA SER A 142 -18.70 13.82 -2.90
C SER A 142 -19.49 13.17 -1.76
N SER A 143 -19.95 13.98 -0.83
CA SER A 143 -20.89 13.59 0.24
C SER A 143 -22.32 13.38 -0.26
N ALA A 144 -22.67 13.90 -1.45
CA ALA A 144 -23.99 13.76 -2.06
C ALA A 144 -23.90 13.32 -3.53
N ALA A 145 -24.87 12.53 -3.97
CA ALA A 145 -25.02 12.16 -5.38
C ALA A 145 -25.73 13.26 -6.18
N LEU A 146 -25.32 13.46 -7.44
CA LEU A 146 -26.03 14.34 -8.37
C LEU A 146 -27.39 13.72 -8.74
N ALA A 147 -28.49 14.40 -8.37
CA ALA A 147 -29.86 13.97 -8.71
C ALA A 147 -30.35 14.49 -10.07
N ALA A 148 -29.64 15.45 -10.68
CA ALA A 148 -29.91 16.04 -11.98
C ALA A 148 -28.62 16.62 -12.58
N GLU A 149 -28.67 17.18 -13.80
CA GLU A 149 -27.54 17.91 -14.40
C GLU A 149 -27.09 19.06 -13.49
N GLY A 150 -25.79 19.11 -13.17
CA GLY A 150 -25.22 20.11 -12.29
C GLY A 150 -23.77 19.80 -11.93
N ASP A 151 -23.20 20.68 -11.11
CA ASP A 151 -21.82 20.56 -10.63
C ASP A 151 -21.77 19.73 -9.34
N LEU A 152 -20.69 18.95 -9.19
CA LEU A 152 -20.44 18.13 -8.01
C LEU A 152 -19.17 18.58 -7.29
N LEU A 153 -19.30 18.94 -6.01
CA LEU A 153 -18.16 19.22 -5.17
C LEU A 153 -17.59 17.91 -4.61
N LEU A 154 -16.28 17.72 -4.77
CA LEU A 154 -15.54 16.63 -4.11
C LEU A 154 -15.02 17.14 -2.76
N ASP A 155 -15.74 16.81 -1.69
CA ASP A 155 -15.51 17.33 -0.33
C ASP A 155 -15.00 16.28 0.67
N VAL A 156 -15.01 15.00 0.29
CA VAL A 156 -14.51 13.91 1.12
C VAL A 156 -13.21 13.38 0.52
N SER A 157 -12.13 13.42 1.29
CA SER A 157 -10.79 12.96 0.87
C SER A 157 -10.35 11.77 1.72
N LEU A 158 -9.82 10.75 1.04
CA LEU A 158 -9.16 9.63 1.68
C LEU A 158 -7.65 9.87 1.61
N SER A 159 -7.12 10.50 2.66
CA SER A 159 -5.71 10.89 2.75
C SER A 159 -5.01 10.16 3.91
N PRO A 160 -3.71 9.84 3.78
CA PRO A 160 -2.89 9.42 4.91
C PRO A 160 -2.98 10.44 6.06
N SER A 161 -3.09 9.94 7.29
CA SER A 161 -3.25 10.70 8.54
C SER A 161 -2.28 10.20 9.61
#